data_AF-A0A8J1U537-F1
#
_entry.id   AF-A0A8J1U537-F1
#
_cell.length_a   1.000
_cell.length_b   1.000
_cell.length_c   1.000
_cell.angle_alpha   90.00
_cell.angle_beta   90.00
_cell.angle_gamma   90.00
#
_symmetry.space_group_name_H-M   'P 1'
#
loop_
_entity.id
_entity.type
_entity.pdbx_description
1 polymer ?
#
loop_
_entity_poly.entity_id
_entity_poly.type
_entity_poly.pdbx_seq_one_letter_code
_entity_poly.pdbx_strand_id
1 'polypeptide(L)'
;VFIVETLHSGGIALFVFHILRTHSATEGLVLMLGLATLPSLLQLVCRPRKEQYRPVVVILDILAFLAQVSAVSVLPIRNNLTKNYSHDIWIIPLAMVLTSFGWWENFFTGQVGLISKWLKILKRNIRRSRSKTYAFVSLWKIAVTVAVMIGIMGADGIEAVRRLFVLSAHGKMCPRGLNYTDLSADDIHGGHWHWMDVWLVQMLTSFLCYMFSKVACKVHIQTFSFAIPMLLTTPLCFCLLLFACQVQSDDPGYFESILPK
;
A
#
# COMPACT_ATOMS: atom_id res chain seq x y z
N VAL A 1 -3.69 6.84 20.34
CA VAL A 1 -4.18 7.17 18.99
C VAL A 1 -3.03 7.66 18.15
N PHE A 2 -2.46 8.83 18.44
CA PHE A 2 -1.31 9.38 17.73
C PHE A 2 -0.16 8.38 17.51
N ILE A 3 0.32 7.67 18.53
CA ILE A 3 1.40 6.68 18.35
C ILE A 3 1.04 5.61 17.30
N VAL A 4 -0.14 5.00 17.41
CA VAL A 4 -0.58 3.93 16.49
C VAL A 4 -0.78 4.48 15.07
N GLU A 5 -1.36 5.67 14.96
CA GLU A 5 -1.57 6.33 13.67
C GLU A 5 -0.25 6.80 13.04
N THR A 6 0.74 7.21 13.84
CA THR A 6 2.10 7.54 13.39
C THR A 6 2.82 6.29 12.88
N LEU A 7 2.75 5.17 13.62
CA LEU A 7 3.35 3.90 13.19
C LEU A 7 2.73 3.42 11.88
N HIS A 8 1.40 3.48 11.78
CA HIS A 8 0.68 3.11 10.58
C HIS A 8 1.02 4.01 9.39
N SER A 9 0.94 5.34 9.55
CA SER A 9 1.26 6.28 8.47
C SER A 9 2.73 6.27 8.08
N GLY A 10 3.63 6.10 9.05
CA GLY A 10 5.06 5.91 8.80
C GLY A 10 5.34 4.62 8.03
N GLY A 11 4.65 3.52 8.38
CA GLY A 11 4.72 2.27 7.64
C GLY A 11 4.25 2.40 6.20
N ILE A 12 3.12 3.08 5.95
CA ILE A 12 2.63 3.35 4.59
C ILE A 12 3.63 4.21 3.82
N ALA A 13 4.13 5.28 4.42
CA ALA A 13 5.09 6.17 3.77
C ALA A 13 6.40 5.45 3.43
N LEU A 14 6.91 4.61 4.34
CA LEU A 14 8.09 3.78 4.09
C LEU A 14 7.84 2.78 2.94
N PHE A 15 6.67 2.16 2.93
CA PHE A 15 6.29 1.24 1.86
C PHE A 15 6.20 1.92 0.49
N VAL A 16 5.55 3.08 0.41
CA VAL A 16 5.35 3.80 -0.86
C VAL A 16 6.63 4.49 -1.35
N PHE A 17 7.32 5.23 -0.48
CA PHE A 17 8.41 6.11 -0.92
C PHE A 17 9.79 5.45 -0.95
N HIS A 18 9.99 4.35 -0.22
CA HIS A 18 11.25 3.62 -0.23
C HIS A 18 11.13 2.28 -0.95
N ILE A 19 10.20 1.41 -0.52
CA ILE A 19 10.09 0.05 -1.09
C ILE A 19 9.58 0.11 -2.53
N LEU A 20 8.44 0.77 -2.77
CA LEU A 20 7.84 0.81 -4.11
C LEU A 20 8.70 1.60 -5.12
N ARG A 21 9.52 2.55 -4.65
CA ARG A 21 10.48 3.30 -5.49
C ARG A 21 11.64 2.44 -5.99
N THR A 22 12.10 1.50 -5.17
CA THR A 22 13.28 0.68 -5.45
C THR A 22 12.95 -0.62 -6.19
N HIS A 23 11.68 -1.02 -6.18
CA HIS A 23 11.21 -2.28 -6.75
C HIS A 23 10.41 -2.03 -8.04
N SER A 24 10.38 -3.03 -8.91
CA SER A 24 9.54 -2.98 -10.12
C SER A 24 8.04 -3.03 -9.76
N ALA A 25 7.17 -2.58 -10.67
CA ALA A 25 5.72 -2.55 -10.43
C ALA A 25 5.14 -3.94 -10.10
N THR A 26 5.66 -5.00 -10.73
CA THR A 26 5.24 -6.38 -10.47
C THR A 26 5.65 -6.86 -9.08
N GLU A 27 6.88 -6.56 -8.67
CA GLU A 27 7.38 -6.86 -7.32
C GLU A 27 6.62 -6.09 -6.25
N GLY A 28 6.36 -4.80 -6.49
CA GLY A 28 5.55 -3.96 -5.62
C GLY A 28 4.15 -4.54 -5.40
N LEU A 29 3.52 -5.04 -6.46
CA LEU A 29 2.19 -5.64 -6.38
C LEU A 29 2.21 -6.98 -5.62
N VAL A 30 3.25 -7.81 -5.81
CA VAL A 30 3.45 -9.03 -5.01
C VAL A 30 3.62 -8.68 -3.54
N LEU A 31 4.35 -7.62 -3.20
CA LEU A 31 4.46 -7.17 -1.81
C LEU A 31 3.13 -6.65 -1.25
N MET A 32 2.31 -5.97 -2.04
CA MET A 32 0.98 -5.53 -1.59
C MET A 32 0.08 -6.72 -1.21
N LEU A 33 0.26 -7.89 -1.82
CA LEU A 33 -0.45 -9.12 -1.43
C LEU A 33 -0.07 -9.62 -0.03
N GLY A 34 1.09 -9.22 0.52
CA GLY A 34 1.57 -9.60 1.85
C GLY A 34 1.26 -8.58 2.97
N LEU A 35 0.59 -7.46 2.66
CA LEU A 35 0.31 -6.40 3.65
C LEU A 35 -0.59 -6.84 4.81
N ALA A 36 -1.35 -7.93 4.65
CA ALA A 36 -2.26 -8.47 5.67
C ALA A 36 -1.66 -9.63 6.50
N THR A 37 -0.32 -9.76 6.53
CA THR A 37 0.38 -10.81 7.30
C THR A 37 0.10 -10.72 8.81
N LEU A 38 0.17 -9.53 9.41
CA LEU A 38 -0.09 -9.38 10.84
C LEU A 38 -1.60 -9.49 11.18
N PRO A 39 -2.54 -8.89 10.42
CA PRO A 39 -3.97 -9.17 10.54
C PRO A 39 -4.32 -10.66 10.54
N SER A 40 -3.80 -11.42 9.57
CA SER A 40 -4.08 -12.87 9.46
C SER A 40 -3.48 -13.66 10.63
N LEU A 41 -2.28 -13.30 11.11
CA LEU A 41 -1.68 -13.89 12.31
C LEU A 41 -2.53 -13.61 13.56
N LEU A 42 -2.95 -12.36 13.76
CA LEU A 42 -3.75 -11.97 14.92
C LEU A 42 -5.12 -12.65 14.90
N GLN A 43 -5.73 -12.81 13.72
CA GLN A 43 -6.98 -13.53 13.57
C GLN A 43 -6.85 -15.00 14.01
N LEU A 44 -5.75 -15.66 13.64
CA LEU A 44 -5.47 -17.04 14.06
C LEU A 44 -5.26 -17.15 15.59
N VAL A 45 -4.52 -16.21 16.19
CA VAL A 45 -4.18 -16.23 17.62
C VAL A 45 -5.34 -15.80 18.52
N CYS A 46 -6.11 -14.79 18.11
CA CYS A 46 -7.16 -14.17 18.94
C CYS A 46 -8.58 -14.70 18.65
N ARG A 47 -8.71 -15.79 17.87
CA ARG A 47 -10.03 -16.34 17.48
C ARG A 47 -10.83 -16.81 18.70
N PRO A 48 -12.13 -16.45 18.81
CA PRO A 48 -12.98 -16.93 19.90
C PRO A 48 -13.20 -18.44 19.86
N ARG A 49 -13.31 -19.07 21.04
CA ARG A 49 -13.43 -20.54 21.17
C ARG A 49 -14.78 -21.12 20.74
N LYS A 50 -15.85 -20.31 20.72
CA LYS A 50 -17.23 -20.76 20.47
C LYS A 50 -17.70 -20.30 19.08
N GLU A 51 -17.46 -21.11 18.06
CA GLU A 51 -17.94 -20.89 16.69
C GLU A 51 -18.37 -22.22 16.04
N GLN A 52 -19.49 -22.20 15.30
CA GLN A 52 -20.17 -23.37 14.74
C GLN A 52 -19.36 -24.13 13.67
N TYR A 53 -18.39 -23.47 13.03
CA TYR A 53 -17.54 -24.06 11.96
C TYR A 53 -16.04 -23.88 12.24
N ARG A 54 -15.66 -23.79 13.52
CA ARG A 54 -14.30 -23.45 13.94
C ARG A 54 -13.16 -24.18 13.20
N PRO A 55 -13.16 -25.52 13.01
CA PRO A 55 -12.02 -26.18 12.36
C PRO A 55 -11.84 -25.72 10.90
N VAL A 56 -12.94 -25.58 10.14
CA VAL A 56 -12.90 -25.12 8.74
C VAL A 56 -12.35 -23.70 8.68
N VAL A 57 -12.83 -22.80 9.54
CA VAL A 57 -12.37 -21.41 9.50
C VAL A 57 -10.93 -21.27 9.98
N VAL A 58 -10.48 -22.11 10.93
CA VAL A 58 -9.06 -22.15 11.33
C VAL A 58 -8.17 -22.63 10.18
N ILE A 59 -8.58 -23.65 9.42
CA ILE A 59 -7.85 -24.09 8.22
C ILE A 59 -7.75 -22.95 7.20
N LEU A 60 -8.85 -22.24 6.95
CA LEU A 60 -8.86 -21.09 6.04
C LEU A 60 -7.95 -19.94 6.54
N ASP A 61 -7.94 -19.65 7.83
CA ASP A 61 -7.04 -18.65 8.43
C ASP A 61 -5.57 -19.07 8.30
N ILE A 62 -5.25 -20.36 8.47
CA ILE A 62 -3.89 -20.89 8.27
C ILE A 62 -3.48 -20.75 6.81
N LEU A 63 -4.35 -21.13 5.87
CA LEU A 63 -4.07 -20.98 4.43
C LEU A 63 -3.89 -19.50 4.05
N ALA A 64 -4.73 -18.61 4.58
CA ALA A 64 -4.60 -17.18 4.38
C ALA A 64 -3.26 -16.66 4.93
N PHE A 65 -2.87 -17.05 6.14
CA PHE A 65 -1.59 -16.67 6.73
C PHE A 65 -0.40 -17.18 5.90
N LEU A 66 -0.43 -18.44 5.46
CA LEU A 66 0.62 -19.00 4.61
C LEU A 66 0.72 -18.27 3.26
N ALA A 67 -0.40 -17.92 2.65
CA ALA A 67 -0.43 -17.14 1.41
C ALA A 67 0.10 -15.70 1.59
N GLN A 68 -0.13 -15.09 2.75
CA GLN A 68 0.43 -13.77 3.07
C GLN A 68 1.95 -13.85 3.29
N VAL A 69 2.42 -14.82 4.06
CA VAL A 69 3.86 -15.04 4.34
C VAL A 69 4.62 -15.40 3.08
N SER A 70 4.04 -16.18 2.17
CA SER A 70 4.69 -16.52 0.90
C SER A 70 4.96 -15.27 0.07
N ALA A 71 4.02 -14.34 -0.03
CA ALA A 71 4.18 -13.08 -0.75
C ALA A 71 5.34 -12.21 -0.18
N VAL A 72 5.47 -12.12 1.14
CA VAL A 72 6.59 -11.41 1.80
C VAL A 72 7.93 -12.09 1.53
N SER A 73 7.92 -13.43 1.44
CA SER A 73 9.13 -14.23 1.30
C SER A 73 9.67 -14.30 -0.13
N VAL A 74 8.88 -13.94 -1.16
CA VAL A 74 9.28 -14.02 -2.58
C VAL A 74 10.58 -13.26 -2.85
N LEU A 75 10.67 -12.00 -2.40
CA LEU A 75 11.83 -11.15 -2.67
C LEU A 75 13.11 -11.59 -1.97
N PRO A 76 13.13 -11.91 -0.65
CA PRO A 76 14.34 -12.43 -0.03
C PRO A 76 14.78 -13.76 -0.65
N ILE A 77 13.86 -14.66 -1.02
CA ILE A 77 14.20 -15.91 -1.72
C ILE A 77 14.89 -15.61 -3.06
N ARG A 78 14.32 -14.71 -3.86
CA ARG A 78 14.92 -14.30 -5.14
C ARG A 78 16.31 -13.69 -4.96
N ASN A 79 16.49 -12.83 -3.96
CA ASN A 79 17.77 -12.19 -3.69
C ASN A 79 18.85 -13.21 -3.31
N ASN A 80 18.48 -14.25 -2.55
CA ASN A 80 19.37 -15.37 -2.25
C ASN A 80 19.73 -16.18 -3.50
N LEU A 81 18.76 -16.45 -4.38
CA LEU A 81 18.98 -17.18 -5.63
C LEU A 81 19.88 -16.40 -6.62
N THR A 82 19.74 -15.08 -6.66
CA THR A 82 20.51 -14.19 -7.54
C THR A 82 21.84 -13.71 -6.92
N LYS A 83 22.16 -14.14 -5.68
CA LYS A 83 23.33 -13.71 -4.88
C LYS A 83 23.46 -12.19 -4.74
N ASN A 84 22.34 -11.47 -4.74
CA ASN A 84 22.32 -10.02 -4.58
C ASN A 84 21.92 -9.66 -3.13
N TYR A 85 22.91 -9.58 -2.25
CA TYR A 85 22.70 -9.24 -0.84
C TYR A 85 22.53 -7.73 -0.69
N SER A 86 21.29 -7.26 -0.77
CA SER A 86 20.96 -5.89 -0.37
C SER A 86 20.70 -5.82 1.14
N HIS A 87 21.23 -4.79 1.81
CA HIS A 87 21.01 -4.55 3.24
C HIS A 87 19.55 -4.17 3.57
N ASP A 88 18.72 -3.88 2.56
CA ASP A 88 17.35 -3.40 2.71
C ASP A 88 16.30 -4.50 2.94
N ILE A 89 16.72 -5.77 3.03
CA ILE A 89 15.79 -6.92 3.17
C ILE A 89 14.91 -6.80 4.43
N TRP A 90 15.41 -6.19 5.50
CA TRP A 90 14.67 -6.01 6.75
C TRP A 90 13.65 -4.88 6.72
N ILE A 91 13.77 -3.94 5.79
CA ILE A 91 12.89 -2.78 5.68
C ILE A 91 11.50 -3.21 5.20
N ILE A 92 11.42 -4.25 4.37
CA ILE A 92 10.18 -4.82 3.84
C ILE A 92 9.27 -5.36 4.96
N PRO A 93 9.69 -6.37 5.75
CA PRO A 93 8.85 -6.89 6.83
C PRO A 93 8.57 -5.82 7.90
N LEU A 94 9.52 -4.89 8.15
CA LEU A 94 9.30 -3.77 9.05
C LEU A 94 8.14 -2.88 8.57
N ALA A 95 8.16 -2.45 7.30
CA ALA A 95 7.10 -1.62 6.73
C ALA A 95 5.74 -2.34 6.80
N MET A 96 5.70 -3.63 6.50
CA MET A 96 4.47 -4.45 6.54
C MET A 96 3.90 -4.62 7.96
N VAL A 97 4.75 -4.78 8.96
CA VAL A 97 4.32 -4.79 10.36
C VAL A 97 3.81 -3.42 10.78
N LEU A 98 4.50 -2.35 10.36
CA LEU A 98 4.12 -0.98 10.67
C LEU A 98 2.76 -0.59 10.05
N THR A 99 2.55 -0.90 8.77
CA THR A 99 1.25 -0.68 8.09
C THR A 99 0.12 -1.44 8.78
N SER A 100 0.40 -2.64 9.27
CA SER A 100 -0.60 -3.49 9.92
C SER A 100 -1.11 -2.96 11.27
N PHE A 101 -0.36 -2.08 11.94
CA PHE A 101 -0.85 -1.43 13.16
C PHE A 101 -2.13 -0.63 12.95
N GLY A 102 -2.48 -0.25 11.72
CA GLY A 102 -3.76 0.43 11.46
C GLY A 102 -4.99 -0.43 11.77
N TRP A 103 -4.86 -1.76 11.71
CA TRP A 103 -6.02 -2.68 11.76
C TRP A 103 -6.19 -3.37 13.11
N TRP A 104 -5.35 -3.05 14.09
CA TRP A 104 -5.28 -3.71 15.40
C TRP A 104 -6.63 -3.76 16.15
N GLU A 105 -7.49 -2.77 15.97
CA GLU A 105 -8.78 -2.68 16.68
C GLU A 105 -9.74 -3.81 16.34
N ASN A 106 -9.65 -4.33 15.11
CA ASN A 106 -10.55 -5.36 14.58
C ASN A 106 -10.25 -6.74 15.16
N PHE A 107 -8.98 -7.03 15.44
CA PHE A 107 -8.55 -8.37 15.87
C PHE A 107 -8.51 -8.53 17.39
N PHE A 108 -8.51 -7.43 18.14
CA PHE A 108 -8.53 -7.47 19.60
C PHE A 108 -9.95 -7.74 20.15
N THR A 109 -10.22 -9.00 20.47
CA THR A 109 -11.43 -9.52 21.14
C THR A 109 -11.37 -9.47 22.67
N GLY A 110 -10.25 -9.03 23.25
CA GLY A 110 -10.17 -8.68 24.68
C GLY A 110 -9.94 -9.84 25.65
N GLN A 111 -9.49 -11.01 25.17
CA GLN A 111 -9.40 -12.22 26.00
C GLN A 111 -7.99 -12.62 26.48
N VAL A 112 -6.91 -11.96 26.05
CA VAL A 112 -5.53 -12.42 26.38
C VAL A 112 -4.56 -11.29 26.75
N GLY A 113 -3.88 -11.45 27.90
CA GLY A 113 -2.62 -10.75 28.25
C GLY A 113 -2.69 -9.56 29.23
N LEU A 114 -1.53 -9.21 29.81
CA LEU A 114 -1.31 -8.06 30.70
C LEU A 114 -1.65 -6.71 30.04
N ILE A 115 -1.42 -6.61 28.72
CA ILE A 115 -1.66 -5.41 27.90
C ILE A 115 -3.16 -5.26 27.57
N SER A 116 -3.98 -6.29 27.82
CA SER A 116 -5.39 -6.32 27.43
C SER A 116 -6.22 -5.22 28.11
N LYS A 117 -5.92 -4.87 29.37
CA LYS A 117 -6.61 -3.79 30.08
C LYS A 117 -6.33 -2.44 29.41
N TRP A 118 -5.07 -2.17 29.07
CA TRP A 118 -4.67 -0.94 28.39
C TRP A 118 -5.28 -0.83 26.98
N LEU A 119 -5.26 -1.91 26.20
CA LEU A 119 -5.89 -1.94 24.86
C LEU A 119 -7.41 -1.79 24.92
N LYS A 120 -8.09 -2.37 25.93
CA LYS A 120 -9.53 -2.15 26.14
C LYS A 120 -9.85 -0.69 26.45
N ILE A 121 -9.03 -0.02 27.27
CA ILE A 121 -9.18 1.40 27.58
C ILE A 121 -8.95 2.23 26.32
N LEU A 122 -7.88 1.96 25.58
CA LEU A 122 -7.55 2.66 24.34
C LEU A 122 -8.66 2.52 23.28
N LYS A 123 -9.13 1.30 23.02
CA LYS A 123 -10.23 1.00 22.09
C LYS A 123 -11.51 1.75 22.46
N ARG A 124 -11.86 1.80 23.75
CA ARG A 124 -13.05 2.51 24.24
C ARG A 124 -12.93 4.03 24.08
N ASN A 125 -11.75 4.60 24.36
CA ASN A 125 -11.50 6.03 24.19
C ASN A 125 -11.52 6.47 22.72
N ILE A 126 -11.02 5.62 21.82
CA ILE A 126 -11.06 5.87 20.37
C ILE A 126 -12.50 5.85 19.86
N ARG A 127 -13.28 4.84 20.24
CA ARG A 127 -14.66 4.69 19.76
C ARG A 127 -15.57 5.85 20.19
N ARG A 128 -15.32 6.43 21.38
CA ARG A 128 -16.10 7.55 21.92
C ARG A 128 -15.76 8.91 21.29
N SER A 129 -14.52 9.11 20.82
CA SER A 129 -14.04 10.41 20.30
C SER A 129 -13.86 10.46 18.77
N ARG A 130 -14.25 9.40 18.06
CA ARG A 130 -13.92 9.15 16.64
C ARG A 130 -14.14 10.36 15.73
N SER A 131 -15.31 10.97 15.74
CA SER A 131 -15.65 12.02 14.76
C SER A 131 -14.79 13.28 14.90
N LYS A 132 -14.42 13.67 16.13
CA LYS A 132 -13.59 14.87 16.38
C LYS A 132 -12.10 14.56 16.25
N THR A 133 -11.67 13.41 16.77
CA THR A 133 -10.27 12.99 16.77
C THR A 133 -9.77 12.70 15.35
N TYR A 134 -10.62 12.18 14.46
CA TYR A 134 -10.19 11.80 13.11
C TYR A 134 -9.87 12.98 12.18
N ALA A 135 -10.45 14.17 12.41
CA ALA A 135 -10.08 15.37 11.64
C ALA A 135 -8.66 15.85 12.00
N PHE A 136 -8.29 15.82 13.29
CA PHE A 136 -6.92 16.14 13.71
C PHE A 136 -5.94 15.03 13.33
N VAL A 137 -6.36 13.77 13.45
CA VAL A 137 -5.54 12.63 13.03
C VAL A 137 -5.30 12.64 11.53
N SER A 138 -6.25 13.04 10.68
CA SER A 138 -6.00 13.10 9.23
C SER A 138 -4.93 14.13 8.88
N LEU A 139 -4.99 15.33 9.46
CA LEU A 139 -3.94 16.34 9.32
C LEU A 139 -2.59 15.84 9.82
N TRP A 140 -2.58 15.15 10.97
CA TRP A 140 -1.38 14.54 11.52
C TRP A 140 -0.80 13.46 10.60
N LYS A 141 -1.64 12.60 10.01
CA LYS A 141 -1.21 11.58 9.04
C LYS A 141 -0.57 12.21 7.82
N ILE A 142 -1.17 13.27 7.27
CA ILE A 142 -0.61 14.02 6.15
C ILE A 142 0.78 14.55 6.54
N ALA A 143 0.90 15.20 7.70
CA ALA A 143 2.17 15.72 8.20
C ALA A 143 3.24 14.61 8.35
N VAL A 144 2.88 13.47 8.94
CA VAL A 144 3.79 12.31 9.09
C VAL A 144 4.20 11.75 7.72
N THR A 145 3.25 11.58 6.79
CA THR A 145 3.57 11.06 5.45
C THR A 145 4.50 11.98 4.67
N VAL A 146 4.27 13.30 4.74
CA VAL A 146 5.14 14.30 4.10
C VAL A 146 6.51 14.33 4.78
N ALA A 147 6.58 14.29 6.11
CA ALA A 147 7.85 14.28 6.84
C ALA A 147 8.68 13.04 6.52
N VAL A 148 8.08 11.85 6.48
CA VAL A 148 8.78 10.60 6.12
C VAL A 148 9.21 10.61 4.64
N MET A 149 8.37 11.12 3.73
CA MET A 149 8.73 11.30 2.32
C MET A 149 9.97 12.20 2.17
N ILE A 150 9.95 13.38 2.81
CA ILE A 150 11.09 14.32 2.79
C ILE A 150 12.33 13.67 3.41
N GLY A 151 12.17 12.91 4.52
CA GLY A 151 13.28 12.23 5.17
C GLY A 151 13.94 11.17 4.28
N ILE A 152 13.14 10.34 3.60
CA ILE A 152 13.64 9.30 2.68
C ILE A 152 14.34 9.96 1.48
N MET A 153 13.70 10.95 0.85
CA MET A 153 14.27 11.59 -0.33
C MET A 153 15.45 12.51 0.00
N GLY A 154 15.46 13.09 1.20
CA GLY A 154 16.60 13.86 1.72
C GLY A 154 17.82 12.98 2.02
N ALA A 155 17.63 11.71 2.36
CA ALA A 155 18.73 10.75 2.50
C ALA A 155 19.45 10.48 1.17
N ASP A 156 18.74 10.58 0.04
CA ASP A 156 19.31 10.50 -1.31
C ASP A 156 19.98 11.82 -1.76
N GLY A 157 19.82 12.92 -1.00
CA GLY A 157 20.45 14.23 -1.21
C GLY A 157 19.48 15.41 -1.28
N ILE A 158 19.97 16.62 -0.97
CA ILE A 158 19.17 17.87 -0.94
C ILE A 158 18.56 18.20 -2.31
N GLU A 159 19.23 17.84 -3.41
CA GLU A 159 18.75 18.06 -4.77
C GLU A 159 17.53 17.20 -5.13
N ALA A 160 17.38 16.02 -4.52
CA ALA A 160 16.18 15.19 -4.70
C ALA A 160 14.95 15.83 -4.04
N VAL A 161 15.14 16.49 -2.89
CA VAL A 161 14.08 17.25 -2.20
C VAL A 161 13.71 18.50 -3.00
N ARG A 162 14.68 19.19 -3.61
CA ARG A 162 14.40 20.34 -4.49
C ARG A 162 13.53 19.94 -5.69
N ARG A 163 13.80 18.79 -6.30
CA ARG A 163 13.01 18.25 -7.43
C ARG A 163 11.56 17.93 -7.07
N LEU A 164 11.24 17.63 -5.81
CA LEU A 164 9.86 17.37 -5.35
C LEU A 164 8.99 18.62 -5.27
N PHE A 165 9.56 19.74 -4.83
CA PHE A 165 8.80 20.96 -4.51
C PHE A 165 8.80 22.00 -5.63
N VAL A 166 9.58 21.79 -6.69
CA VAL A 166 9.53 22.64 -7.88
C VAL A 166 8.29 22.27 -8.71
N LEU A 167 7.19 22.96 -8.42
CA LEU A 167 6.07 23.14 -9.34
C LEU A 167 6.58 23.95 -10.54
N SER A 168 6.89 23.26 -11.65
CA SER A 168 7.24 23.80 -12.97
C SER A 168 8.70 24.15 -13.28
N ALA A 169 9.04 23.75 -14.51
CA ALA A 169 10.07 24.24 -15.43
C ALA A 169 11.50 23.66 -15.37
N HIS A 170 11.72 22.72 -16.30
CA HIS A 170 12.91 22.58 -17.15
C HIS A 170 14.23 22.18 -16.46
N GLY A 171 14.57 20.89 -16.52
CA GLY A 171 15.89 20.43 -16.08
C GLY A 171 16.13 18.92 -16.10
N LYS A 172 16.19 18.36 -17.31
CA LYS A 172 17.03 17.21 -17.74
C LYS A 172 17.33 16.11 -16.72
N MET A 173 16.52 15.04 -16.74
CA MET A 173 16.94 13.62 -16.94
C MET A 173 15.67 12.75 -16.92
N CYS A 174 15.30 12.13 -18.04
CA CYS A 174 14.29 11.07 -18.04
C CYS A 174 14.89 9.76 -17.46
N PRO A 175 14.11 8.88 -16.81
CA PRO A 175 14.60 7.63 -16.20
C PRO A 175 15.02 6.52 -17.18
N ARG A 176 15.20 6.82 -18.46
CA ARG A 176 15.75 5.91 -19.47
C ARG A 176 16.80 6.68 -20.23
N GLY A 177 18.05 6.21 -20.20
CA GLY A 177 19.29 6.86 -20.70
C GLY A 177 19.29 7.29 -22.17
N LEU A 178 18.31 8.08 -22.60
CA LEU A 178 18.27 8.75 -23.89
C LEU A 178 19.05 10.05 -23.77
N ASN A 179 20.03 10.18 -24.65
CA ASN A 179 20.86 11.37 -24.77
C ASN A 179 20.02 12.51 -25.37
N TYR A 180 20.10 13.69 -24.77
CA TYR A 180 19.18 14.81 -25.02
C TYR A 180 19.35 15.48 -26.40
N THR A 181 20.20 14.96 -27.28
CA THR A 181 20.53 15.57 -28.57
C THR A 181 19.49 15.30 -29.65
N ASP A 182 18.57 14.35 -29.43
CA ASP A 182 17.64 13.90 -30.46
C ASP A 182 16.18 14.35 -30.24
N LEU A 183 15.90 15.11 -29.17
CA LEU A 183 14.55 15.62 -28.89
C LEU A 183 14.44 17.08 -29.34
N SER A 184 13.66 17.30 -30.39
CA SER A 184 13.33 18.62 -30.88
C SER A 184 12.43 19.36 -29.88
N ALA A 185 12.61 20.67 -29.75
CA ALA A 185 11.85 21.51 -28.80
C ALA A 185 10.32 21.54 -29.05
N ASP A 186 9.88 20.99 -30.18
CA ASP A 186 8.47 20.82 -30.55
C ASP A 186 7.83 19.55 -29.96
N ASP A 187 8.59 18.59 -29.42
CA ASP A 187 8.06 17.43 -28.69
C ASP A 187 7.58 17.78 -27.27
N ILE A 188 7.81 19.02 -26.82
CA ILE A 188 7.24 19.56 -25.57
C ILE A 188 5.82 20.07 -25.87
N HIS A 189 4.99 19.18 -26.41
CA HIS A 189 3.56 19.45 -26.55
C HIS A 189 2.87 19.30 -25.19
N GLY A 190 2.43 20.44 -24.67
CA GLY A 190 1.30 20.53 -23.74
C GLY A 190 1.63 20.22 -22.29
N GLY A 191 1.59 21.24 -21.44
CA GLY A 191 1.54 21.09 -19.99
C GLY A 191 0.25 20.41 -19.53
N HIS A 192 0.09 19.12 -19.83
CA HIS A 192 -0.89 18.28 -19.19
C HIS A 192 -0.40 17.96 -17.78
N TRP A 193 -1.18 18.36 -16.79
CA TRP A 193 -0.92 18.08 -15.39
C TRP A 193 -1.23 16.60 -15.09
N HIS A 194 -0.47 15.66 -15.66
CA HIS A 194 -0.75 14.22 -15.52
C HIS A 194 -0.86 13.77 -14.06
N TRP A 195 -0.15 14.43 -13.14
CA TRP A 195 -0.28 14.17 -11.71
C TRP A 195 -1.64 14.59 -11.13
N MET A 196 -2.25 15.65 -11.66
CA MET A 196 -3.63 16.05 -11.30
C MET A 196 -4.62 15.03 -11.81
N ASP A 197 -4.45 14.50 -13.03
CA ASP A 197 -5.35 13.49 -13.59
C ASP A 197 -5.32 12.21 -12.74
N VAL A 198 -4.12 11.71 -12.41
CA VAL A 198 -3.95 10.54 -11.53
C VAL A 198 -4.53 10.81 -10.14
N TRP A 199 -4.32 12.01 -9.58
CA TRP A 199 -4.87 12.38 -8.28
C TRP A 199 -6.40 12.45 -8.28
N LEU A 200 -7.00 13.04 -9.32
CA LEU A 200 -8.45 13.09 -9.50
C LEU A 200 -9.05 11.69 -9.66
N VAL A 201 -8.46 10.84 -10.49
CA VAL A 201 -8.89 9.44 -10.66
C VAL A 201 -8.82 8.70 -9.33
N GLN A 202 -7.73 8.85 -8.57
CA GLN A 202 -7.57 8.20 -7.27
C GLN A 202 -8.61 8.72 -6.24
N MET A 203 -8.88 10.02 -6.22
CA MET A 203 -9.90 10.59 -5.33
C MET A 203 -11.30 10.11 -5.68
N LEU A 204 -11.68 10.15 -6.96
CA LEU A 204 -13.00 9.73 -7.43
C LEU A 204 -13.23 8.23 -7.18
N THR A 205 -12.26 7.38 -7.52
CA THR A 205 -12.36 5.92 -7.29
C THR A 205 -12.44 5.59 -5.80
N SER A 206 -11.65 6.26 -4.95
CA SER A 206 -11.71 6.09 -3.49
C SER A 206 -13.04 6.54 -2.90
N PHE A 207 -13.59 7.66 -3.39
CA PHE A 207 -14.89 8.16 -2.97
C PHE A 207 -16.02 7.22 -3.37
N LEU A 208 -16.02 6.74 -4.61
CA LEU A 208 -17.01 5.75 -5.09
C LEU A 208 -16.91 4.45 -4.28
N CYS A 209 -15.70 3.94 -4.05
CA CYS A 209 -15.48 2.75 -3.22
C CYS A 209 -16.06 2.94 -1.81
N TYR A 210 -15.81 4.09 -1.17
CA TYR A 210 -16.40 4.42 0.13
C TYR A 210 -17.93 4.41 0.10
N MET A 211 -18.54 5.02 -0.92
CA MET A 211 -20.00 5.10 -1.06
C MET A 211 -20.62 3.71 -1.24
N PHE A 212 -20.06 2.89 -2.14
CA PHE A 212 -20.53 1.51 -2.35
C PHE A 212 -20.33 0.64 -1.11
N SER A 213 -19.20 0.77 -0.42
CA SER A 213 -18.96 0.07 0.85
C SER A 213 -20.03 0.41 1.88
N LYS A 214 -20.38 1.70 2.02
CA LYS A 214 -21.39 2.17 2.96
C LYS A 214 -22.78 1.64 2.62
N VAL A 215 -23.15 1.59 1.34
CA VAL A 215 -24.42 1.03 0.88
C VAL A 215 -24.47 -0.47 1.13
N ALA A 216 -23.42 -1.21 0.76
CA ALA A 216 -23.33 -2.65 0.98
C ALA A 216 -23.46 -3.03 2.46
N CYS A 217 -22.84 -2.26 3.36
CA CYS A 217 -22.98 -2.46 4.81
C CYS A 217 -24.40 -2.16 5.31
N LYS A 218 -25.09 -1.15 4.76
CA LYS A 218 -26.49 -0.83 5.15
C LYS A 218 -27.48 -1.91 4.69
N VAL A 219 -27.26 -2.49 3.51
CA VAL A 219 -28.12 -3.53 2.92
C VAL A 219 -27.74 -4.93 3.42
N HIS A 220 -26.74 -5.04 4.31
CA HIS A 220 -26.25 -6.32 4.86
C HIS A 220 -25.71 -7.32 3.82
N ILE A 221 -25.26 -6.83 2.65
CA ILE A 221 -24.67 -7.63 1.55
C ILE A 221 -23.14 -7.50 1.46
N GLN A 222 -22.49 -7.18 2.58
CA GLN A 222 -21.06 -6.89 2.66
C GLN A 222 -20.15 -8.02 2.13
N THR A 223 -20.51 -9.29 2.35
CA THR A 223 -19.67 -10.42 1.92
C THR A 223 -19.65 -10.55 0.40
N PHE A 224 -20.82 -10.48 -0.23
CA PHE A 224 -20.95 -10.67 -1.66
C PHE A 224 -20.49 -9.43 -2.44
N SER A 225 -20.98 -8.24 -2.09
CA SER A 225 -20.78 -7.04 -2.89
C SER A 225 -19.53 -6.24 -2.55
N PHE A 226 -18.90 -6.49 -1.40
CA PHE A 226 -17.73 -5.72 -0.97
C PHE A 226 -16.48 -6.59 -0.77
N ALA A 227 -16.60 -7.74 -0.09
CA ALA A 227 -15.43 -8.57 0.17
C ALA A 227 -14.89 -9.26 -1.09
N ILE A 228 -15.77 -9.80 -1.96
CA ILE A 228 -15.33 -10.50 -3.18
C ILE A 228 -14.57 -9.55 -4.14
N PRO A 229 -15.10 -8.36 -4.51
CA PRO A 229 -14.36 -7.44 -5.38
C PRO A 229 -13.02 -6.99 -4.78
N MET A 230 -12.97 -6.72 -3.46
CA MET A 230 -11.73 -6.33 -2.78
C MET A 230 -10.66 -7.44 -2.82
N LEU A 231 -11.08 -8.70 -2.70
CA LEU A 231 -10.17 -9.85 -2.81
C LEU A 231 -9.70 -10.10 -4.24
N LEU A 232 -10.55 -9.86 -5.23
CA LEU A 232 -10.24 -10.10 -6.65
C LEU A 232 -9.43 -8.96 -7.29
N THR A 233 -9.49 -7.74 -6.74
CA THR A 233 -8.83 -6.57 -7.34
C THR A 233 -7.32 -6.77 -7.46
N THR A 234 -6.63 -7.18 -6.39
CA THR A 234 -5.17 -7.34 -6.42
C THR A 234 -4.69 -8.42 -7.40
N PRO A 235 -5.24 -9.66 -7.42
CA PRO A 235 -4.84 -10.66 -8.42
C PRO A 235 -5.24 -10.26 -9.84
N LEU A 236 -6.39 -9.59 -10.02
CA LEU A 236 -6.78 -9.07 -11.33
C LEU A 236 -5.77 -8.02 -11.83
N CYS A 237 -5.36 -7.08 -10.97
CA CYS A 237 -4.31 -6.11 -11.29
C CYS A 237 -2.99 -6.81 -11.66
N PHE A 238 -2.66 -7.91 -10.98
CA PHE A 238 -1.44 -8.67 -11.29
C PHE A 238 -1.52 -9.33 -12.66
N CYS A 239 -2.65 -9.98 -12.98
CA CYS A 239 -2.89 -10.56 -14.30
C CYS A 239 -2.85 -9.49 -15.40
N LEU A 240 -3.48 -8.34 -15.19
CA LEU A 240 -3.49 -7.24 -16.14
C LEU A 240 -2.09 -6.65 -16.37
N LEU A 241 -1.28 -6.51 -15.31
CA LEU A 241 0.11 -6.07 -15.45
C LEU A 241 0.97 -7.09 -16.19
N LEU A 242 0.82 -8.38 -15.91
CA LEU A 242 1.55 -9.41 -16.65
C LEU A 242 1.16 -9.43 -18.12
N PHE A 243 -0.14 -9.30 -18.42
CA PHE A 243 -0.63 -9.19 -19.79
C PHE A 243 -0.07 -7.95 -20.49
N ALA A 244 -0.07 -6.80 -19.83
CA ALA A 244 0.52 -5.57 -20.38
C ALA A 244 2.04 -5.74 -20.62
N CYS A 245 2.76 -6.38 -19.70
CA CYS A 245 4.18 -6.67 -19.89
C CYS A 245 4.43 -7.63 -21.07
N GLN A 246 3.57 -8.62 -21.28
CA GLN A 246 3.67 -9.53 -22.42
C GLN A 246 3.46 -8.78 -23.74
N VAL A 247 2.38 -7.99 -23.84
CA VAL A 247 2.09 -7.19 -25.04
C VAL A 247 3.24 -6.23 -25.36
N GLN A 248 3.82 -5.57 -24.35
CA GLN A 248 4.99 -4.71 -24.54
C GLN A 248 6.26 -5.47 -24.95
N SER A 249 6.39 -6.73 -24.51
CA SER A 249 7.53 -7.59 -24.89
C SER A 249 7.42 -8.05 -26.34
N ASP A 250 6.20 -8.28 -26.82
CA ASP A 250 5.95 -8.69 -28.20
C ASP A 250 6.04 -7.48 -29.16
N ASP A 251 5.44 -6.34 -28.78
CA ASP A 251 5.40 -5.10 -29.56
C ASP A 251 5.85 -3.88 -28.71
N PRO A 252 7.13 -3.47 -28.77
CA PRO A 252 7.68 -2.42 -27.90
C PRO A 252 7.10 -1.00 -28.14
N GLY A 253 6.36 -0.79 -29.23
CA GLY A 253 5.68 0.47 -29.55
C GLY A 253 4.17 0.47 -29.28
N TYR A 254 3.60 -0.64 -28.78
CA TYR A 254 2.14 -0.79 -28.65
C TYR A 254 1.53 0.29 -27.74
N PHE A 255 2.08 0.47 -26.53
CA PHE A 255 1.55 1.45 -25.58
C PHE A 255 1.86 2.90 -25.98
N GLU A 256 2.94 3.16 -26.73
CA GLU A 256 3.26 4.51 -27.25
C GLU A 256 2.24 4.98 -28.29
N SER A 257 1.52 4.06 -28.94
CA SER A 257 0.44 4.38 -29.88
C SER A 257 -0.91 4.66 -29.22
N ILE A 258 -1.10 4.20 -27.98
CA ILE A 258 -2.39 4.24 -27.26
C ILE A 258 -2.39 5.30 -26.16
N LEU A 259 -1.28 5.45 -25.43
CA LEU A 259 -1.18 6.42 -24.36
C LEU A 259 -0.81 7.79 -24.94
N PRO A 260 -1.50 8.87 -24.56
CA PRO A 260 -1.08 10.22 -24.94
C PRO A 260 0.34 10.46 -24.40
N LYS A 261 1.20 11.00 -25.29
CA LYS A 261 2.56 11.42 -24.95
C LYS A 261 2.56 12.53 -23.90
#